data_AF-A0A5M4AD18-F1
#
_entry.id   AF-A0A5M4AD18-F1
#
_cell.length_a   1.000
_cell.length_b   1.000
_cell.length_c   1.000
_cell.angle_alpha   90.00
_cell.angle_beta   90.00
_cell.angle_gamma   90.00
#
_symmetry.space_group_name_H-M   'P 1'
#
loop_
_entity.id
_entity.type
_entity.pdbx_description
1 polymer ?
#
loop_
_entity_poly.entity_id
_entity_poly.type
_entity_poly.pdbx_seq_one_letter_code
_entity_poly.pdbx_strand_id
1 'polypeptide(L)'
;MRNKILTLTMLLFMVIGFSACEKSKDIPVYNIPLYENLYLVGDASPAGWDIDNPTPMTVDPNDPFVFTWIGPLTVGEFKIATATGNWGCDYFMPVVDGETDLSKTTLELVKGGNPDKKWKITEAGNYKIAVNILDPGPYTIMFEKQ
;
A
#
# COMPACT_ATOMS: atom_id res chain seq x y z
N MET A 1 -33.86 -14.09 -77.24
CA MET A 1 -33.86 -15.14 -76.19
C MET A 1 -32.76 -16.13 -76.56
N ARG A 2 -31.68 -16.25 -75.76
CA ARG A 2 -30.48 -17.02 -76.11
C ARG A 2 -30.07 -17.94 -74.95
N ASN A 3 -29.98 -19.22 -75.29
CA ASN A 3 -29.66 -20.40 -74.48
C ASN A 3 -28.26 -20.43 -73.83
N LYS A 4 -28.10 -21.28 -72.79
CA LYS A 4 -27.02 -22.30 -72.54
C LYS A 4 -27.02 -22.69 -71.03
N ILE A 5 -27.48 -23.88 -70.62
CA ILE A 5 -26.74 -25.14 -70.33
C ILE A 5 -25.41 -24.93 -69.55
N LEU A 6 -25.29 -25.48 -68.31
CA LEU A 6 -24.29 -26.48 -67.84
C LEU A 6 -24.16 -26.58 -66.28
N THR A 7 -24.46 -27.78 -65.76
CA THR A 7 -23.78 -28.63 -64.74
C THR A 7 -23.06 -28.08 -63.47
N LEU A 8 -23.51 -28.61 -62.31
CA LEU A 8 -22.79 -29.34 -61.22
C LEU A 8 -21.52 -28.73 -60.57
N THR A 9 -21.57 -28.46 -59.25
CA THR A 9 -20.65 -29.03 -58.23
C THR A 9 -21.06 -28.66 -56.80
N MET A 10 -21.09 -29.68 -55.94
CA MET A 10 -21.17 -29.60 -54.49
C MET A 10 -19.79 -29.25 -53.93
N LEU A 11 -19.66 -28.20 -53.10
CA LEU A 11 -18.52 -28.10 -52.19
C LEU A 11 -18.96 -27.59 -50.81
N LEU A 12 -18.85 -28.51 -49.86
CA LEU A 12 -18.86 -28.31 -48.43
C LEU A 12 -17.61 -27.48 -48.08
N PHE A 13 -17.77 -26.23 -47.62
CA PHE A 13 -16.71 -25.52 -46.90
C PHE A 13 -17.18 -25.29 -45.47
N MET A 14 -16.73 -26.21 -44.61
CA MET A 14 -16.57 -26.05 -43.17
C MET A 14 -15.80 -24.74 -42.94
N VAL A 15 -16.50 -23.66 -42.56
CA VAL A 15 -15.79 -22.50 -42.01
C VAL A 15 -15.46 -22.85 -40.58
N ILE A 16 -14.21 -23.29 -40.46
CA ILE A 16 -13.45 -23.56 -39.27
C ILE A 16 -13.62 -22.37 -38.33
N GLY A 17 -13.96 -22.65 -37.08
CA GLY A 17 -14.04 -21.65 -36.03
C GLY A 17 -12.71 -20.93 -35.89
N PHE A 18 -12.69 -19.65 -36.18
CA PHE A 18 -11.73 -18.75 -35.58
C PHE A 18 -12.27 -18.40 -34.20
N SER A 19 -12.01 -19.29 -33.22
CA SER A 19 -11.84 -18.78 -31.87
C SER A 19 -10.55 -17.98 -31.91
N ALA A 20 -10.66 -16.70 -32.25
CA ALA A 20 -9.61 -15.75 -31.95
C ALA A 20 -9.54 -15.76 -30.41
N CYS A 21 -8.62 -16.55 -29.87
CA CYS A 21 -8.08 -16.28 -28.56
C CYS A 21 -7.43 -14.91 -28.70
N GLU A 22 -8.18 -13.85 -28.38
CA GLU A 22 -7.61 -12.55 -28.18
C GLU A 22 -6.67 -12.69 -27.00
N LYS A 23 -5.39 -12.93 -27.31
CA LYS A 23 -4.31 -12.79 -26.36
C LYS A 23 -4.28 -11.31 -26.00
N SER A 24 -4.99 -10.96 -24.94
CA SER A 24 -4.88 -9.66 -24.31
C SER A 24 -3.40 -9.40 -24.10
N LYS A 25 -2.91 -8.28 -24.60
CA LYS A 25 -1.58 -7.82 -24.26
C LYS A 25 -1.63 -7.46 -22.79
N ASP A 26 -1.12 -8.33 -21.93
CA ASP A 26 -0.91 -8.03 -20.53
C ASP A 26 -0.02 -6.80 -20.46
N ILE A 27 -0.60 -5.64 -20.13
CA ILE A 27 0.18 -4.44 -19.83
C ILE A 27 0.95 -4.78 -18.56
N PRO A 28 2.29 -4.68 -18.52
CA PRO A 28 3.01 -4.86 -17.28
C PRO A 28 2.57 -3.74 -16.33
N VAL A 29 1.75 -4.09 -15.35
CA VAL A 29 1.44 -3.20 -14.22
C VAL A 29 2.71 -3.17 -13.39
N TYR A 30 3.51 -2.13 -13.57
CA TYR A 30 4.65 -1.89 -12.69
C TYR A 30 4.09 -1.45 -11.35
N ASN A 31 4.24 -2.29 -10.33
CA ASN A 31 3.87 -1.90 -8.97
C ASN A 31 4.94 -0.95 -8.47
N ILE A 32 4.60 0.32 -8.31
CA ILE A 32 5.48 1.36 -7.79
C ILE A 32 4.97 1.79 -6.40
N PRO A 33 5.85 1.98 -5.41
CA PRO A 33 5.43 2.44 -4.10
C PRO A 33 4.75 3.81 -4.19
N LEU A 34 3.65 3.97 -3.47
CA LEU A 34 2.94 5.25 -3.40
C LEU A 34 3.75 6.33 -2.67
N TYR A 35 4.65 5.91 -1.77
CA TYR A 35 5.52 6.80 -0.99
C TYR A 35 6.93 6.21 -0.92
N GLU A 36 7.92 7.07 -0.99
CA GLU A 36 9.34 6.70 -0.88
C GLU A 36 9.88 6.83 0.54
N ASN A 37 9.18 7.57 1.41
CA ASN A 37 9.60 7.86 2.77
C ASN A 37 8.39 7.83 3.71
N LEU A 38 8.60 7.32 4.92
CA LEU A 38 7.64 7.34 6.02
C LEU A 38 8.31 7.83 7.30
N TYR A 39 7.52 8.43 8.18
CA TYR A 39 8.01 9.04 9.41
C TYR A 39 7.07 8.76 10.58
N LEU A 40 7.63 8.50 11.76
CA LEU A 40 6.88 8.51 13.01
C LEU A 40 6.74 9.95 13.50
N VAL A 41 5.54 10.33 13.91
CA VAL A 41 5.24 11.62 14.56
C VAL A 41 4.26 11.41 15.70
N GLY A 42 4.56 11.98 16.87
CA GLY A 42 3.76 11.87 18.08
C GLY A 42 4.59 11.85 19.36
N ASP A 43 3.98 12.12 20.50
CA ASP A 43 4.62 12.16 21.83
C ASP A 43 5.20 10.81 22.29
N ALA A 44 4.75 9.69 21.72
CA ALA A 44 5.41 8.40 21.91
C ALA A 44 6.73 8.25 21.13
N SER A 45 6.92 9.02 20.05
CA SER A 45 8.08 8.92 19.15
C SER A 45 9.21 9.87 19.57
N PRO A 46 10.48 9.60 19.19
CA PRO A 46 11.62 10.44 19.59
C PRO A 46 11.52 11.92 19.22
N ALA A 47 10.89 12.24 18.08
CA ALA A 47 10.73 13.61 17.61
C ALA A 47 9.50 14.33 18.18
N GLY A 48 8.64 13.65 18.94
CA GLY A 48 7.40 14.25 19.42
C GLY A 48 6.47 14.67 18.26
N TRP A 49 5.70 15.74 18.49
CA TRP A 49 4.84 16.38 17.49
C TRP A 49 5.58 17.40 16.61
N ASP A 50 6.83 17.13 16.23
CA ASP A 50 7.60 17.94 15.27
C ASP A 50 7.42 17.39 13.85
N ILE A 51 6.55 18.02 13.04
CA ILE A 51 6.34 17.64 11.64
C ILE A 51 7.44 18.15 10.72
N ASP A 52 8.19 19.19 11.12
CA ASP A 52 9.27 19.74 10.31
C ASP A 52 10.47 18.78 10.32
N ASN A 53 10.69 18.08 11.43
CA ASN A 53 11.75 17.09 11.62
C ASN A 53 11.27 15.79 12.31
N PRO A 54 10.33 15.04 11.72
CA PRO A 54 9.78 13.84 12.33
C PRO A 54 10.79 12.68 12.29
N THR A 55 10.53 11.61 13.04
CA THR A 55 11.47 10.48 13.13
C THR A 55 11.39 9.62 11.86
N PRO A 56 12.46 9.53 11.02
CA PRO A 56 12.39 8.81 9.75
C PRO A 56 12.41 7.30 9.94
N MET A 57 11.67 6.59 9.09
CA MET A 57 11.79 5.15 8.90
C MET A 57 12.83 4.83 7.81
N THR A 58 13.40 3.63 7.86
CA THR A 58 14.33 3.10 6.86
C THR A 58 13.56 2.22 5.87
N VAL A 59 13.61 2.56 4.59
CA VAL A 59 13.09 1.69 3.51
C VAL A 59 13.98 0.45 3.34
N ASP A 60 13.39 -0.71 3.11
CA ASP A 60 14.13 -1.93 2.80
C ASP A 60 14.76 -1.81 1.39
N PRO A 61 16.09 -1.98 1.24
CA PRO A 61 16.76 -1.86 -0.05
C PRO A 61 16.37 -2.94 -1.06
N ASN A 62 15.76 -4.05 -0.61
CA ASN A 62 15.31 -5.15 -1.46
C ASN A 62 13.79 -5.13 -1.70
N ASP A 63 13.05 -4.36 -0.90
CA ASP A 63 11.59 -4.22 -1.01
C ASP A 63 11.16 -2.77 -0.72
N PRO A 64 10.96 -1.92 -1.75
CA PRO A 64 10.67 -0.51 -1.55
C PRO A 64 9.26 -0.25 -0.98
N PHE A 65 8.46 -1.29 -0.74
CA PHE A 65 7.17 -1.19 -0.05
C PHE A 65 7.29 -1.39 1.46
N VAL A 66 8.46 -1.82 1.96
CA VAL A 66 8.68 -2.13 3.37
C VAL A 66 9.53 -1.06 4.03
N PHE A 67 9.02 -0.52 5.14
CA PHE A 67 9.68 0.48 5.96
C PHE A 67 9.87 -0.06 7.37
N THR A 68 11.04 0.15 7.95
CA THR A 68 11.37 -0.31 9.30
C THR A 68 11.89 0.81 10.16
N TRP A 69 11.61 0.73 11.45
CA TRP A 69 12.20 1.60 12.45
C TRP A 69 12.45 0.81 13.72
N ILE A 70 13.59 1.02 14.36
CA ILE A 70 13.94 0.41 15.65
C ILE A 70 14.37 1.52 16.60
N GLY A 71 13.75 1.60 17.76
CA GLY A 71 14.12 2.60 18.75
C GLY A 71 13.17 2.68 19.94
N PRO A 72 13.39 3.66 20.82
CA PRO A 72 12.59 3.84 22.02
C PRO A 72 11.25 4.49 21.72
N LEU A 73 10.17 3.89 22.22
CA LEU A 73 8.86 4.54 22.36
C LEU A 73 8.58 4.83 23.83
N THR A 74 8.04 6.01 24.09
CA THR A 74 7.47 6.40 25.38
C THR A 74 5.97 6.13 25.43
N VAL A 75 5.39 6.13 26.63
CA VAL A 75 3.93 6.15 26.77
C VAL A 75 3.40 7.43 26.14
N GLY A 76 2.43 7.31 25.25
CA GLY A 76 1.94 8.42 24.45
C GLY A 76 1.25 7.97 23.17
N GLU A 77 1.01 8.91 22.26
CA GLU A 77 0.39 8.66 20.97
C GLU A 77 1.37 8.88 19.81
N PHE A 78 1.12 8.21 18.68
CA PHE A 78 1.81 8.51 17.44
C PHE A 78 1.03 8.02 16.21
N LYS A 79 1.46 8.49 15.04
CA LYS A 79 1.00 8.05 13.71
C LYS A 79 2.15 8.06 12.72
N ILE A 80 1.91 7.54 11.50
CA ILE A 80 2.91 7.49 10.43
C ILE A 80 2.57 8.55 9.37
N ALA A 81 3.43 9.54 9.21
CA ALA A 81 3.32 10.57 8.18
C ALA A 81 4.03 10.15 6.88
N THR A 82 3.54 10.65 5.74
CA THR A 82 4.14 10.41 4.42
C THR A 82 5.02 11.56 3.93
N ALA A 83 5.03 12.69 4.63
CA ALA A 83 5.85 13.87 4.32
C ALA A 83 6.22 14.65 5.58
N THR A 84 7.22 15.54 5.45
CA THR A 84 7.65 16.48 6.49
C THR A 84 7.17 17.90 6.17
N GLY A 85 7.16 18.78 7.17
CA GLY A 85 6.84 20.21 7.07
C GLY A 85 5.38 20.55 6.75
N ASN A 86 4.50 19.55 6.63
CA ASN A 86 3.11 19.76 6.24
C ASN A 86 2.16 18.79 6.96
N TRP A 87 1.33 19.34 7.86
CA TRP A 87 0.30 18.57 8.56
C TRP A 87 -0.83 18.08 7.63
N GLY A 88 -1.03 18.70 6.47
CA GLY A 88 -2.02 18.29 5.47
C GLY A 88 -1.55 17.18 4.53
N CYS A 89 -0.45 16.49 4.85
CA CYS A 89 -0.03 15.30 4.12
C CYS A 89 -0.93 14.09 4.40
N ASP A 90 -0.61 12.97 3.76
CA ASP A 90 -1.31 11.71 4.00
C ASP A 90 -0.66 10.97 5.17
N TYR A 91 -1.40 10.06 5.78
CA TYR A 91 -0.92 9.29 6.92
C TYR A 91 -1.33 7.83 6.84
N PHE A 92 -0.48 6.95 7.32
CA PHE A 92 -0.88 5.61 7.70
C PHE A 92 -1.25 5.61 9.18
N MET A 93 -2.47 5.16 9.46
CA MET A 93 -3.12 5.25 10.77
C MET A 93 -3.77 3.91 11.14
N PRO A 94 -4.04 3.64 12.43
CA PRO A 94 -4.83 2.48 12.81
C PRO A 94 -6.28 2.62 12.32
N VAL A 95 -7.00 1.49 12.28
CA VAL A 95 -8.43 1.47 11.92
C VAL A 95 -9.29 2.24 12.94
N VAL A 96 -8.92 2.17 14.23
CA VAL A 96 -9.62 2.83 15.34
C VAL A 96 -8.67 3.80 16.03
N ASP A 97 -9.18 4.98 16.42
CA ASP A 97 -8.40 5.94 17.20
C ASP A 97 -8.10 5.43 18.61
N GLY A 98 -6.91 5.73 19.13
CA GLY A 98 -6.45 5.26 20.43
C GLY A 98 -6.20 3.74 20.48
N GLU A 99 -5.80 3.14 19.36
CA GLU A 99 -5.49 1.70 19.31
C GLU A 99 -4.35 1.35 20.26
N THR A 100 -4.61 0.44 21.19
CA THR A 100 -3.64 -0.04 22.21
C THR A 100 -3.23 -1.49 21.99
N ASP A 101 -4.00 -2.24 21.19
CA ASP A 101 -3.68 -3.61 20.81
C ASP A 101 -2.70 -3.61 19.62
N LEU A 102 -1.41 -3.64 19.95
CA LEU A 102 -0.32 -3.65 18.98
C LEU A 102 -0.22 -4.96 18.18
N SER A 103 -1.06 -5.97 18.46
CA SER A 103 -1.15 -7.19 17.64
C SER A 103 -1.99 -7.00 16.37
N LYS A 104 -2.79 -5.93 16.28
CA LYS A 104 -3.56 -5.61 15.09
C LYS A 104 -2.65 -5.02 14.02
N THR A 105 -2.65 -5.66 12.87
CA THR A 105 -1.71 -5.32 11.80
C THR A 105 -2.29 -4.43 10.71
N THR A 106 -3.60 -4.22 10.65
CA THR A 106 -4.23 -3.45 9.57
C THR A 106 -3.97 -1.95 9.68
N LEU A 107 -3.58 -1.34 8.56
CA LEU A 107 -3.46 0.10 8.39
C LEU A 107 -4.56 0.67 7.50
N GLU A 108 -4.86 1.95 7.70
CA GLU A 108 -5.58 2.76 6.73
C GLU A 108 -4.71 3.92 6.24
N LEU A 109 -4.75 4.17 4.93
CA LEU A 109 -4.22 5.39 4.35
C LEU A 109 -5.27 6.50 4.45
N VAL A 110 -5.03 7.47 5.32
CA VAL A 110 -5.91 8.62 5.54
C VAL A 110 -5.35 9.84 4.82
N LYS A 111 -6.10 10.33 3.82
CA LYS A 111 -5.73 11.49 3.03
C LYS A 111 -5.92 12.79 3.82
N GLY A 112 -4.90 13.65 3.86
CA GLY A 112 -4.95 14.92 4.57
C GLY A 112 -5.10 14.84 6.10
N GLY A 113 -4.95 13.64 6.70
CA GLY A 113 -4.92 13.45 8.15
C GLY A 113 -6.25 13.54 8.88
N ASN A 114 -7.39 13.46 8.20
CA ASN A 114 -8.72 13.45 8.82
C ASN A 114 -9.54 12.24 8.33
N PRO A 115 -10.03 11.35 9.22
CA PRO A 115 -9.95 11.38 10.69
C PRO A 115 -8.53 11.21 11.24
N ASP A 116 -8.20 11.91 12.32
CA ASP A 116 -6.87 11.89 12.94
C ASP A 116 -6.72 10.73 13.94
N LYS A 117 -6.56 9.51 13.43
CA LYS A 117 -6.46 8.30 14.26
C LYS A 117 -5.02 8.01 14.65
N LYS A 118 -4.80 7.63 15.90
CA LYS A 118 -3.46 7.42 16.47
C LYS A 118 -3.37 6.08 17.18
N TRP A 119 -2.18 5.49 17.17
CA TRP A 119 -1.83 4.43 18.12
C TRP A 119 -1.55 5.07 19.48
N LYS A 120 -1.83 4.31 20.55
CA LYS A 120 -1.49 4.69 21.92
C LYS A 120 -0.58 3.65 22.54
N ILE A 121 0.68 4.02 22.75
CA ILE A 121 1.66 3.22 23.46
C ILE A 121 1.37 3.30 24.95
N THR A 122 1.10 2.14 25.57
CA THR A 122 0.79 2.02 27.00
C THR A 122 1.97 1.55 27.84
N GLU A 123 3.00 1.01 27.21
CA GLU A 123 4.21 0.54 27.86
C GLU A 123 5.43 1.10 27.12
N ALA A 124 6.30 1.81 27.84
CA ALA A 124 7.55 2.31 27.25
C ALA A 124 8.53 1.16 27.00
N GLY A 125 9.33 1.27 25.95
CA GLY A 125 10.32 0.24 25.61
C GLY A 125 10.95 0.49 24.26
N ASN A 126 11.89 -0.38 23.88
CA ASN A 126 12.39 -0.42 22.52
C ASN A 126 11.47 -1.29 21.67
N TYR A 127 11.10 -0.77 20.50
CA TYR A 127 10.24 -1.46 19.56
C TYR A 127 10.92 -1.49 18.19
N LYS A 128 10.70 -2.58 17.47
CA LYS A 128 10.82 -2.63 16.03
C LYS A 128 9.42 -2.47 15.44
N ILE A 129 9.28 -1.50 14.55
CA ILE A 129 8.08 -1.25 13.76
C ILE A 129 8.41 -1.60 12.31
N ALA A 130 7.55 -2.40 11.67
CA ALA A 130 7.63 -2.68 10.24
C ALA A 130 6.30 -2.30 9.58
N VAL A 131 6.34 -1.47 8.54
CA VAL A 131 5.18 -1.02 7.76
C VAL A 131 5.34 -1.52 6.33
N ASN A 132 4.29 -2.14 5.77
CA ASN A 132 4.24 -2.55 4.37
C ASN A 132 3.11 -1.78 3.65
N ILE A 133 3.45 -1.11 2.55
CA ILE A 133 2.55 -0.25 1.76
C ILE A 133 2.21 -0.80 0.36
N LEU A 134 2.36 -2.10 0.14
CA LEU A 134 2.07 -2.73 -1.15
C LEU A 134 0.59 -2.65 -1.53
N ASP A 135 0.27 -2.04 -2.67
CA ASP A 135 -1.08 -1.97 -3.28
C ASP A 135 -1.09 -2.82 -4.58
N PRO A 136 -2.12 -3.62 -4.92
CA PRO A 136 -3.44 -3.79 -4.30
C PRO A 136 -3.50 -4.71 -3.05
N GLY A 137 -2.42 -4.82 -2.26
CA GLY A 137 -2.42 -5.55 -0.99
C GLY A 137 -3.00 -4.73 0.18
N PRO A 138 -3.34 -5.37 1.32
CA PRO A 138 -3.64 -4.64 2.54
C PRO A 138 -2.35 -4.00 3.07
N TYR A 139 -2.41 -2.72 3.41
CA TYR A 139 -1.35 -2.06 4.16
C TYR A 139 -1.26 -2.67 5.55
N THR A 140 -0.04 -2.95 6.01
CA THR A 140 0.17 -3.60 7.31
C THR A 140 1.23 -2.91 8.15
N ILE A 141 1.08 -3.04 9.47
CA ILE A 141 2.06 -2.64 10.49
C ILE A 141 2.29 -3.81 11.45
N MET A 142 3.51 -3.98 11.92
CA MET A 142 3.86 -4.92 12.98
C MET A 142 4.69 -4.22 14.03
N PHE A 143 4.43 -4.56 15.30
CA PHE A 143 5.18 -4.11 16.46
C PHE A 143 5.85 -5.31 17.12
N GLU A 144 7.16 -5.23 17.31
CA GLU A 144 7.93 -6.23 18.02
C GLU A 144 8.74 -5.55 19.13
N LYS A 145 8.35 -5.79 20.37
CA LYS A 145 9.10 -5.31 21.54
C LYS A 145 10.46 -6.03 21.61
N GLN A 146 11.53 -5.26 21.77
CA GLN A 146 12.91 -5.75 21.79
C GLN A 146 13.38 -6.13 23.20
#